data_AF-A0AAE1E488-F1
#
_entry.id   AF-A0AAE1E488-F1
#
_cell.length_a   1.000
_cell.length_b   1.000
_cell.length_c   1.000
_cell.angle_alpha   90.00
_cell.angle_beta   90.00
_cell.angle_gamma   90.00
#
_symmetry.space_group_name_H-M   'P 1'
#
loop_
_entity.id
_entity.type
_entity.pdbx_description
1 polymer ?
#
loop_
_entity_poly.entity_id
_entity_poly.type
_entity_poly.pdbx_seq_one_letter_code
_entity_poly.pdbx_strand_id
1 'polypeptide(L)'
;MSTDSDLNSSKKRRSLKSDLSVGVSEPKKHKAEEKSMPVAEEDEALQRDPVADLKSFRASCDFLKSSIKNIKQLKSKPNSSAEITSVRTDATIHFIHMKKLNRMSHFRCRKVRETTNEAKHKIDQCHLQLQNLLYEAMHLEKEITKCMEF
;
A
#
# COMPACT_ATOMS: atom_id res chain seq x y z
N MET A 1 -62.45 -19.09 -28.09
CA MET A 1 -61.90 -17.72 -27.96
C MET A 1 -60.66 -17.78 -27.10
N SER A 2 -59.65 -16.96 -27.45
CA SER A 2 -58.30 -16.82 -26.85
C SER A 2 -57.26 -17.81 -27.42
N THR A 3 -56.70 -17.53 -28.62
CA THR A 3 -55.37 -16.92 -28.91
C THR A 3 -54.22 -17.82 -28.42
N ASP A 4 -53.34 -18.39 -29.26
CA ASP A 4 -52.52 -17.69 -30.25
C ASP A 4 -52.03 -18.65 -31.36
N SER A 5 -51.76 -18.06 -32.53
CA SER A 5 -51.40 -18.72 -33.78
C SER A 5 -49.90 -18.64 -34.05
N ASP A 6 -49.45 -19.58 -34.88
CA ASP A 6 -48.33 -19.47 -35.84
C ASP A 6 -46.89 -19.83 -35.42
N LEU A 7 -46.58 -21.08 -35.78
CA LEU A 7 -45.30 -21.55 -36.29
C LEU A 7 -44.85 -20.74 -37.53
N ASN A 8 -43.61 -20.21 -37.55
CA ASN A 8 -42.75 -20.35 -38.72
C ASN A 8 -41.26 -20.16 -38.39
N SER A 9 -40.43 -21.03 -38.97
CA SER A 9 -38.98 -21.09 -38.82
C SER A 9 -38.25 -19.94 -39.53
N SER A 10 -37.14 -19.47 -38.99
CA SER A 10 -36.02 -18.91 -39.77
C SER A 10 -34.72 -18.87 -38.95
N LYS A 11 -33.70 -19.52 -39.50
CA LYS A 11 -32.33 -19.71 -39.01
C LYS A 11 -31.63 -18.39 -38.64
N LYS A 12 -30.97 -18.35 -37.47
CA LYS A 12 -29.67 -17.63 -37.32
C LYS A 12 -28.84 -18.21 -36.18
N ARG A 13 -27.85 -19.05 -36.55
CA ARG A 13 -26.78 -19.53 -35.65
C ARG A 13 -26.04 -18.33 -35.07
N ARG A 14 -25.98 -18.21 -33.74
CA ARG A 14 -25.11 -17.24 -33.07
C ARG A 14 -23.72 -17.89 -32.95
N SER A 15 -22.77 -17.35 -33.70
CA SER A 15 -21.36 -17.75 -33.70
C SER A 15 -20.72 -17.39 -32.35
N LEU A 16 -20.16 -18.40 -31.68
CA LEU A 16 -19.22 -18.23 -30.57
C LEU A 16 -17.88 -17.78 -31.16
N LYS A 17 -17.51 -16.52 -30.94
CA LYS A 17 -16.14 -16.07 -31.19
C LYS A 17 -15.26 -16.51 -30.02
N SER A 18 -14.43 -17.51 -30.30
CA SER A 18 -13.19 -17.77 -29.59
C SER A 18 -12.22 -16.62 -29.86
N ASP A 19 -11.85 -15.88 -28.82
CA ASP A 19 -10.64 -15.06 -28.86
C ASP A 19 -9.84 -15.33 -27.58
N LEU A 20 -8.91 -16.28 -27.72
CA LEU A 20 -7.68 -16.33 -26.95
C LEU A 20 -6.98 -14.98 -27.13
N SER A 21 -7.11 -14.11 -26.12
CA SER A 21 -6.21 -12.97 -25.97
C SER A 21 -5.64 -13.02 -24.56
N VAL A 22 -4.40 -13.52 -24.48
CA VAL A 22 -3.50 -13.31 -23.35
C VAL A 22 -3.22 -11.80 -23.30
N GLY A 23 -4.09 -11.08 -22.62
CA GLY A 23 -3.89 -9.69 -22.23
C GLY A 23 -3.34 -9.67 -20.82
N VAL A 24 -2.02 -9.76 -20.67
CA VAL A 24 -1.35 -9.32 -19.44
C VAL A 24 -1.63 -7.82 -19.32
N SER A 25 -2.62 -7.47 -18.51
CA SER A 25 -2.86 -6.08 -18.13
C SER A 25 -1.81 -5.74 -17.09
N GLU A 26 -0.80 -4.97 -17.52
CA GLU A 26 0.16 -4.34 -16.62
C GLU A 26 -0.59 -3.54 -15.53
N PRO A 27 -0.30 -3.74 -14.24
CA PRO A 27 -0.81 -2.85 -13.22
C PRO A 27 -0.18 -1.47 -13.45
N LYS A 28 -1.05 -0.48 -13.71
CA LYS A 28 -0.69 0.94 -13.79
C LYS A 28 0.26 1.29 -12.65
N LYS A 29 1.52 1.59 -13.02
CA LYS A 29 2.51 2.17 -12.11
C LYS A 29 1.94 3.46 -11.54
N HIS A 30 1.46 3.40 -10.30
CA HIS A 30 1.36 4.58 -9.48
C HIS A 30 2.75 5.20 -9.47
N LYS A 31 2.84 6.44 -9.96
CA LYS A 31 4.06 7.24 -9.91
C LYS A 31 4.36 7.50 -8.43
N ALA A 32 5.01 6.54 -7.79
CA ALA A 32 5.63 6.75 -6.50
C ALA A 32 6.68 7.83 -6.76
N GLU A 33 6.52 8.96 -6.09
CA GLU A 33 7.63 9.88 -5.90
C GLU A 33 8.68 9.16 -5.06
N GLU A 34 9.44 8.28 -5.72
CA GLU A 34 10.60 7.60 -5.20
C GLU A 34 11.72 8.64 -5.19
N LYS A 35 11.56 9.60 -4.28
CA LYS A 35 12.56 10.59 -3.94
C LYS A 35 13.64 9.83 -3.18
N SER A 36 14.50 9.15 -3.94
CA SER A 36 15.63 8.30 -3.52
C SER A 36 15.91 8.42 -2.03
N MET A 37 15.22 7.60 -1.22
CA MET A 37 15.65 7.42 0.16
C MET A 37 17.02 6.75 0.04
N PRO A 38 18.07 7.26 0.72
CA PRO A 38 19.32 6.53 0.77
C PRO A 38 19.00 5.16 1.37
N VAL A 39 19.43 4.07 0.72
CA VAL A 39 19.23 2.68 1.20
C VAL A 39 19.64 2.52 2.67
N ALA A 40 20.62 3.30 3.12
CA ALA A 40 21.03 3.39 4.52
C ALA A 40 19.90 3.80 5.50
N GLU A 41 19.00 4.71 5.11
CA GLU A 41 17.86 5.13 5.95
C GLU A 41 16.78 4.04 6.06
N GLU A 42 16.67 3.17 5.06
CA GLU A 42 15.72 2.06 5.03
C GLU A 42 16.14 0.94 5.99
N ASP A 43 17.41 0.54 5.93
CA ASP A 43 17.98 -0.45 6.85
C ASP A 43 17.93 0.06 8.31
N GLU A 44 18.26 1.33 8.52
CA GLU A 44 18.15 1.96 9.84
C GLU A 44 16.70 1.94 10.35
N ALA A 45 15.71 2.14 9.46
CA ALA A 45 14.30 2.13 9.84
C ALA A 45 13.83 0.75 10.29
N LEU A 46 14.38 -0.34 9.76
CA LEU A 46 14.03 -1.70 10.20
C LEU A 46 14.64 -2.06 11.55
N GLN A 47 15.85 -1.56 11.85
CA GLN A 47 16.57 -1.91 13.08
C GLN A 47 16.12 -1.12 14.30
N ARG A 48 15.66 0.12 14.11
CA ARG A 48 15.26 1.00 15.21
C ARG A 48 13.86 0.70 15.75
N ASP A 49 13.66 0.97 17.03
CA ASP A 49 12.35 0.87 17.69
C ASP A 49 11.42 2.04 17.30
N PRO A 50 10.22 1.76 16.74
CA PRO A 50 9.22 2.77 16.41
C PRO A 50 8.73 3.60 17.60
N VAL A 51 8.68 3.02 18.80
CA VAL A 51 8.17 3.72 19.99
C VAL A 51 9.19 4.75 20.48
N ALA A 52 10.48 4.37 20.52
CA ALA A 52 11.58 5.28 20.81
C ALA A 52 11.67 6.43 19.79
N ASP A 53 11.45 6.16 18.51
CA ASP A 53 11.43 7.19 17.46
C ASP A 53 10.27 8.17 17.66
N LEU A 54 9.09 7.69 18.04
CA LEU A 54 7.95 8.55 18.36
C LEU A 54 8.24 9.44 19.57
N LYS A 55 8.91 8.92 20.61
CA LYS A 55 9.35 9.70 21.77
C LYS A 55 10.33 10.80 21.35
N SER A 56 11.29 10.47 20.49
CA SER A 56 12.29 11.41 19.96
C SER A 56 11.66 12.50 19.08
N PHE A 57 10.64 12.14 18.29
CA PHE A 57 9.85 13.06 17.49
C PHE A 57 9.12 14.08 18.38
N ARG A 58 8.40 13.60 19.40
CA ARG A 58 7.68 14.47 20.36
C ARG A 58 8.64 15.42 21.08
N ALA A 59 9.77 14.92 21.55
CA ALA A 59 10.80 15.73 22.18
C ALA A 59 11.32 16.84 21.23
N SER A 60 11.55 16.51 19.96
CA SER A 60 11.96 17.50 18.95
C SER A 60 10.87 18.54 18.68
N CYS A 61 9.59 18.16 18.70
CA CYS A 61 8.47 19.11 18.60
C CYS A 61 8.42 20.06 19.80
N ASP A 62 8.60 19.56 21.01
CA ASP A 62 8.54 20.37 22.22
C ASP A 62 9.76 21.31 22.34
N PHE A 63 10.93 20.85 21.89
CA PHE A 63 12.09 21.70 21.70
C PHE A 63 11.77 22.83 20.72
N LEU A 64 11.25 22.52 19.52
CA LEU A 64 10.95 23.53 18.51
C LEU A 64 9.93 24.57 19.00
N LYS A 65 8.87 24.15 19.70
CA LYS A 65 7.91 25.07 20.34
C LYS A 65 8.60 26.00 21.34
N SER A 66 9.52 25.45 22.14
CA SER A 66 10.26 26.21 23.15
C SER A 66 11.25 27.19 22.50
N SER A 67 11.95 26.78 21.44
CA SER A 67 12.82 27.64 20.64
C SER A 67 12.05 28.81 20.02
N ILE A 68 10.85 28.58 19.49
CA ILE A 68 10.00 29.64 18.93
C ILE A 68 9.60 30.66 20.01
N LYS A 69 9.20 30.18 21.19
CA LYS A 69 8.88 31.05 22.34
C LYS A 69 10.12 31.85 22.79
N ASN A 70 11.28 31.20 22.87
CA ASN A 70 12.53 31.84 23.25
C ASN A 70 12.95 32.92 22.24
N ILE A 71 12.90 32.62 20.94
CA ILE A 71 13.18 33.61 19.88
C ILE A 71 12.25 34.82 20.00
N LYS A 72 10.96 34.62 20.30
CA LYS A 72 10.02 35.73 20.51
C LYS A 72 10.45 36.61 21.69
N GLN A 73 10.93 36.03 22.79
CA GLN A 73 11.43 36.76 23.94
C GLN A 73 12.75 37.49 23.63
N LEU A 74 13.69 36.83 22.96
CA LEU A 74 14.98 37.42 22.57
C LEU A 74 14.80 38.61 21.62
N LYS A 75 13.78 38.58 20.76
CA LYS A 75 13.44 39.73 19.89
C LYS A 75 13.01 40.99 20.63
N SER A 76 12.54 40.89 21.87
CA SER A 76 12.22 42.07 22.70
C SER A 76 13.43 42.70 23.38
N LYS A 77 14.60 42.04 23.36
CA LYS A 77 15.83 42.54 23.98
C LYS A 77 16.74 43.18 22.92
N PRO A 78 17.37 44.34 23.20
CA PRO A 78 18.39 44.88 22.32
C PRO A 78 19.63 43.97 22.29
N ASN A 79 20.32 43.91 21.14
CA ASN A 79 21.56 43.15 20.90
C ASN A 79 21.51 41.60 20.94
N SER A 80 20.34 40.96 20.97
CA SER A 80 20.24 39.47 20.99
C SER A 80 20.40 38.76 19.62
N SER A 81 20.98 39.41 18.60
CA SER A 81 21.05 38.87 17.22
C SER A 81 21.85 37.56 17.12
N ALA A 82 22.99 37.47 17.83
CA ALA A 82 23.83 36.28 17.84
C ALA A 82 23.11 35.08 18.51
N GLU A 83 22.46 35.31 19.66
CA GLU A 83 21.69 34.29 20.38
C GLU A 83 20.50 33.77 19.55
N ILE A 84 19.78 34.68 18.88
CA ILE A 84 18.68 34.31 17.96
C ILE A 84 19.19 33.40 16.84
N THR A 85 20.38 33.70 16.31
CA THR A 85 20.98 32.89 15.24
C THR A 85 21.36 31.50 15.75
N SER A 86 21.95 31.40 16.94
CA SER A 86 22.27 30.12 17.58
C SER A 86 21.02 29.27 17.82
N VAL A 87 19.97 29.83 18.45
CA VAL A 87 18.72 29.11 18.69
C VAL A 87 18.05 28.66 17.39
N ARG A 88 18.15 29.47 16.32
CA ARG A 88 17.64 29.12 14.98
C ARG A 88 18.41 27.96 14.36
N THR A 89 19.73 27.90 14.52
CA THR A 89 20.55 26.78 14.04
C THR A 89 20.12 25.48 14.74
N ASP A 90 20.00 25.49 16.06
CA ASP A 90 19.56 24.31 16.82
C ASP A 90 18.14 23.87 16.43
N ALA A 91 17.21 24.83 16.31
CA ALA A 91 15.86 24.55 15.83
C ALA A 91 15.84 23.92 14.43
N THR A 92 16.75 24.36 13.55
CA THR A 92 16.88 23.80 12.19
C THR A 92 17.41 22.37 12.22
N ILE A 93 18.37 22.05 13.09
CA ILE A 93 18.88 20.69 13.30
C ILE A 93 17.75 19.77 13.79
N HIS A 94 16.99 20.21 14.79
CA HIS A 94 15.83 19.46 15.28
C HIS A 94 14.76 19.26 14.19
N PHE A 95 14.55 20.24 13.32
CA PHE A 95 13.63 20.13 12.19
C PHE A 95 14.11 19.09 11.15
N ILE A 96 15.41 19.06 10.84
CA ILE A 96 16.01 18.04 9.96
C ILE A 96 15.85 16.65 10.58
N HIS A 97 16.13 16.51 11.87
CA HIS A 97 15.93 15.25 12.60
C HIS A 97 14.46 14.78 12.55
N MET A 98 13.52 15.70 12.74
CA MET A 98 12.08 15.41 12.62
C MET A 98 11.70 14.93 11.21
N LYS A 99 12.26 15.53 10.15
CA LYS A 99 12.06 15.07 8.77
C LYS A 99 12.62 13.67 8.53
N LYS A 100 13.79 13.36 9.10
CA LYS A 100 14.37 12.01 9.03
C LYS A 100 13.43 10.99 9.67
N LEU A 101 12.99 11.23 10.91
CA LEU A 101 12.05 10.34 11.62
C LEU A 101 10.75 10.12 10.83
N ASN A 102 10.22 11.17 10.18
CA ASN A 102 9.03 11.05 9.34
C ASN A 102 9.27 10.16 8.11
N ARG A 103 10.40 10.29 7.42
CA ARG A 103 10.77 9.42 6.29
C ARG A 103 10.84 7.96 6.71
N MET A 104 11.51 7.68 7.84
CA MET A 104 11.62 6.33 8.38
C MET A 104 10.25 5.74 8.73
N SER A 105 9.33 6.55 9.30
CA SER A 105 7.96 6.11 9.55
C SER A 105 7.22 5.77 8.25
N HIS A 106 7.35 6.59 7.20
CA HIS A 106 6.74 6.32 5.91
C HIS A 106 7.29 5.03 5.27
N PHE A 107 8.60 4.83 5.36
CA PHE A 107 9.25 3.60 4.90
C PHE A 107 8.68 2.37 5.62
N ARG A 108 8.62 2.37 6.96
CA ARG A 108 8.05 1.26 7.74
C ARG A 108 6.61 0.94 7.31
N CYS A 109 5.77 1.96 7.16
CA CYS A 109 4.39 1.79 6.70
C CYS A 109 4.32 1.19 5.29
N ARG A 110 5.16 1.67 4.37
CA ARG A 110 5.25 1.13 3.01
C ARG A 110 5.65 -0.35 3.04
N LYS A 111 6.70 -0.69 3.81
CA LYS A 111 7.20 -2.06 3.93
C LYS A 111 6.14 -3.02 4.45
N VAL A 112 5.44 -2.66 5.53
CA VAL A 112 4.35 -3.48 6.09
C VAL A 112 3.22 -3.68 5.09
N ARG A 113 2.86 -2.63 4.33
CA ARG A 113 1.83 -2.73 3.29
C ARG A 113 2.25 -3.67 2.16
N GLU A 114 3.49 -3.57 1.69
CA GLU A 114 4.03 -4.44 0.64
C GLU A 114 4.07 -5.90 1.07
N THR A 115 4.62 -6.20 2.25
CA THR A 115 4.69 -7.58 2.76
C THR A 115 3.31 -8.18 3.00
N THR A 116 2.36 -7.38 3.49
CA THR A 116 0.96 -7.82 3.67
C THR A 116 0.30 -8.13 2.34
N ASN A 117 0.51 -7.29 1.32
CA ASN A 117 -0.03 -7.52 -0.01
C ASN A 117 0.58 -8.75 -0.68
N GLU A 118 1.89 -8.98 -0.52
CA GLU A 118 2.55 -10.18 -1.03
C GLU A 118 1.99 -11.46 -0.36
N ALA A 119 1.82 -11.45 0.95
CA ALA A 119 1.23 -12.57 1.68
C ALA A 119 -0.21 -12.83 1.23
N LYS A 120 -1.01 -11.76 1.07
CA LYS A 120 -2.37 -11.86 0.52
C LYS A 120 -2.37 -12.47 -0.87
N HIS A 121 -1.50 -12.01 -1.76
CA HIS A 121 -1.43 -12.52 -3.13
C HIS A 121 -1.11 -14.02 -3.17
N LYS A 122 -0.22 -14.49 -2.29
CA LYS A 122 0.08 -15.92 -2.14
C LYS A 122 -1.14 -16.72 -1.67
N ILE A 123 -1.90 -16.19 -0.71
CA ILE A 123 -3.14 -16.82 -0.24
C ILE A 123 -4.16 -16.90 -1.38
N ASP A 124 -4.35 -15.81 -2.12
CA ASP A 124 -5.29 -15.76 -3.26
C ASP A 124 -4.91 -16.80 -4.33
N GLN A 125 -3.62 -16.96 -4.60
CA GLN A 125 -3.11 -17.98 -5.53
C GLN A 125 -3.39 -19.41 -5.03
N CYS A 126 -3.10 -19.71 -3.77
CA CYS A 126 -3.40 -21.03 -3.19
C CYS A 126 -4.91 -21.31 -3.17
N HIS A 127 -5.72 -20.29 -2.87
CA HIS A 127 -7.17 -20.42 -2.88
C HIS A 127 -7.69 -20.76 -4.29
N LEU A 128 -7.16 -20.11 -5.33
CA LEU A 128 -7.51 -20.43 -6.72
C LEU A 128 -7.13 -21.87 -7.09
N GLN A 129 -5.94 -22.33 -6.70
CA GLN A 129 -5.52 -23.71 -6.94
C GLN A 129 -6.45 -24.72 -6.25
N LEU A 130 -6.84 -24.44 -5.00
CA LEU A 130 -7.80 -25.25 -4.27
C LEU A 130 -9.16 -25.32 -4.99
N GLN A 131 -9.67 -24.18 -5.47
CA GLN A 131 -10.94 -24.15 -6.21
C GLN A 131 -10.88 -24.99 -7.49
N ASN A 132 -9.77 -24.94 -8.24
CA ASN A 132 -9.59 -25.76 -9.43
C ASN A 132 -9.66 -27.26 -9.11
N LEU A 133 -8.97 -27.70 -8.04
CA LEU A 133 -8.99 -29.10 -7.61
C LEU A 133 -10.37 -29.56 -7.12
N LEU A 134 -11.07 -28.70 -6.35
CA LEU A 134 -12.44 -28.99 -5.91
C LEU A 134 -13.39 -29.13 -7.10
N TYR A 135 -13.24 -28.28 -8.10
CA TYR A 135 -14.02 -28.37 -9.33
C TYR A 135 -13.74 -29.67 -10.08
N GLU A 136 -12.49 -30.07 -10.23
CA GLU A 136 -12.09 -31.32 -10.85
C GLU A 136 -12.66 -32.53 -10.10
N ALA A 137 -12.53 -32.57 -8.77
CA ALA A 137 -13.10 -33.64 -7.95
C ALA A 137 -14.63 -33.74 -8.11
N MET A 138 -15.34 -32.61 -8.06
CA MET A 138 -16.79 -32.55 -8.27
C MET A 138 -17.18 -33.01 -9.69
N HIS A 139 -16.39 -32.64 -10.71
CA HIS A 139 -16.64 -33.08 -12.09
C HIS A 139 -16.53 -34.60 -12.20
N LEU A 140 -15.44 -35.17 -11.69
CA LEU A 140 -15.20 -36.62 -11.69
C LEU A 140 -16.29 -37.38 -10.93
N GLU A 141 -16.73 -36.88 -9.77
CA GLU A 141 -17.82 -37.49 -9.00
C GLU A 141 -19.14 -37.54 -9.80
N LYS A 142 -19.46 -36.47 -10.54
CA LYS A 142 -20.64 -36.43 -11.43
C LYS A 142 -20.51 -37.42 -12.58
N GLU A 143 -19.33 -37.56 -13.16
CA GLU A 143 -19.09 -38.54 -14.23
C GLU A 143 -19.23 -39.98 -13.72
N ILE A 144 -18.67 -40.29 -12.56
CA ILE A 144 -18.83 -41.60 -11.91
C ILE A 144 -20.31 -41.90 -11.64
N THR A 145 -21.04 -40.94 -11.06
CA THR A 145 -22.47 -41.10 -10.78
C THR A 145 -23.26 -41.42 -12.05
N LYS A 146 -23.01 -40.69 -13.14
CA LYS A 146 -23.60 -40.99 -14.45
C LYS A 146 -23.28 -42.39 -14.96
N CYS A 147 -22.05 -42.86 -14.76
CA CYS A 147 -21.66 -44.20 -15.17
C CYS A 147 -22.35 -45.31 -14.35
N MET A 148 -22.77 -45.02 -13.12
CA MET A 148 -23.45 -45.96 -12.22
C MET A 148 -24.97 -46.03 -12.40
N GLU A 149 -25.56 -45.12 -13.17
CA GLU A 149 -27.01 -45.06 -13.46
C GLU A 149 -27.44 -45.96 -14.65
N PHE A 150 -26.51 -46.72 -15.23
CA PHE A 150 -26.74 -47.72 -16.28
C PHE A 150 -26.75 -49.14 -15.71
#